data_AF-A0AAU9J636-F1
#
_entry.id   AF-A0AAU9J636-F1
#
_cell.length_a   1.000
_cell.length_b   1.000
_cell.length_c   1.000
_cell.angle_alpha   90.00
_cell.angle_beta   90.00
_cell.angle_gamma   90.00
#
_symmetry.space_group_name_H-M   'P 1'
#
loop_
_entity.id
_entity.type
_entity.pdbx_description
1 polymer ?
#
loop_
_entity_poly.entity_id
_entity_poly.type
_entity_poly.pdbx_seq_one_letter_code
_entity_poly.pdbx_strand_id
1 'polypeptide(L)'
;MLLNLLRLKSLKQVYRSALNFKSFHKVVYGRFYSVILETENQGDLSNKKEALNENKEDQNAEPWIGGKTPKGLLVPQGNYIKVMHAGKLITKINTTLHESNKKATEYAQKMLYDYLTMKNLVLNQYRHKSDSRGDYLEVKAGEISFICDPEDLKLIENYTWMHSIKSKLIFSNEKKISFIEHKIGLDPERFDISFNNGDLYDYRKRNLAVKLKEKIKKVKRVGKLRIIDADEEKFMFEFPENRELEEEQL
;
A
#
# COMPACT_ATOMS: atom_id res chain seq x y z
N MET A 1 23.12 35.41 35.39
CA MET A 1 23.26 33.95 35.62
C MET A 1 21.91 33.21 35.77
N LEU A 2 20.78 33.75 35.26
CA LEU A 2 19.41 33.22 35.48
C LEU A 2 18.69 32.73 34.20
N LEU A 3 19.29 32.89 33.01
CA LEU A 3 18.66 32.54 31.72
C LEU A 3 18.83 31.06 31.30
N ASN A 4 19.67 30.27 31.98
CA ASN A 4 19.90 28.86 31.61
C ASN A 4 18.97 27.84 32.30
N LEU A 5 18.22 28.23 33.34
CA LEU A 5 17.35 27.30 34.07
C LEU A 5 15.96 27.12 33.43
N LEU A 6 15.50 28.05 32.61
CA LEU A 6 14.20 27.96 31.93
C LEU A 6 14.22 27.08 30.67
N ARG A 7 15.37 26.94 29.99
CA ARG A 7 15.53 26.03 28.83
C ARG A 7 15.58 24.55 29.21
N LEU A 8 16.07 24.21 30.40
CA LEU A 8 16.16 22.81 30.85
C LEU A 8 14.80 22.23 31.30
N LYS A 9 13.87 23.07 31.77
CA LYS A 9 12.52 22.62 32.14
C LYS A 9 11.66 22.27 30.92
N SER A 10 11.79 22.99 29.79
CA SER A 10 11.04 22.66 28.57
C SER A 10 11.54 21.37 27.89
N LEU A 11 12.86 21.12 27.89
CA LEU A 11 13.44 19.90 27.33
C LEU A 11 13.03 18.63 28.09
N LYS A 12 12.97 18.66 29.43
CA LYS A 12 12.47 17.53 30.22
C LYS A 12 10.99 17.22 29.95
N GLN A 13 10.19 18.25 29.66
CA GLN A 13 8.77 18.10 29.35
C GLN A 13 8.57 17.53 27.94
N VAL A 14 9.37 17.96 26.97
CA VAL A 14 9.41 17.38 25.61
C VAL A 14 9.89 15.92 25.64
N TYR A 15 10.89 15.59 26.47
CA TYR A 15 11.40 14.22 26.59
C TYR A 15 10.39 13.26 27.24
N ARG A 16 9.61 13.73 28.23
CA ARG A 16 8.50 12.94 28.83
C ARG A 16 7.36 12.70 27.84
N SER A 17 7.03 13.67 26.99
CA SER A 17 6.04 13.48 25.92
C SER A 17 6.51 12.47 24.87
N ALA A 18 7.80 12.48 24.50
CA ALA A 18 8.37 11.51 23.55
C ALA A 18 8.45 10.07 24.11
N LEU A 19 8.72 9.92 25.41
CA LEU A 19 8.69 8.62 26.11
C LEU A 19 7.27 8.05 26.22
N ASN A 20 6.27 8.91 26.48
CA ASN A 20 4.87 8.49 26.46
C ASN A 20 4.40 8.09 25.05
N PHE A 21 4.90 8.76 24.00
CA PHE A 21 4.59 8.40 22.61
C PHE A 21 5.16 7.02 22.21
N LYS A 22 6.38 6.68 22.68
CA LYS A 22 6.97 5.34 22.49
C LYS A 22 6.20 4.26 23.25
N SER A 23 5.71 4.55 24.44
CA SER A 23 4.87 3.63 25.23
C SER A 23 3.51 3.39 24.56
N PHE A 24 2.89 4.44 24.03
CA PHE A 24 1.60 4.36 23.33
C PHE A 24 1.70 3.52 22.04
N HIS A 25 2.78 3.67 21.25
CA HIS A 25 3.01 2.79 20.10
C HIS A 25 3.24 1.32 20.49
N LYS A 26 3.91 1.04 21.62
CA LYS A 26 4.12 -0.34 22.06
C LYS A 26 2.81 -1.02 22.51
N VAL A 27 1.90 -0.28 23.13
CA VAL A 27 0.60 -0.79 23.59
C VAL A 27 -0.40 -0.98 22.44
N VAL A 28 -0.40 -0.08 21.45
CA VAL A 28 -1.30 -0.22 20.28
C VAL A 28 -0.85 -1.37 19.38
N TYR A 29 0.44 -1.51 19.08
CA TYR A 29 0.91 -2.60 18.21
C TYR A 29 0.94 -3.99 18.89
N GLY A 30 1.11 -4.06 20.21
CA GLY A 30 1.07 -5.33 20.95
C GLY A 30 -0.33 -5.96 21.00
N ARG A 31 -1.40 -5.14 21.06
CA ARG A 31 -2.79 -5.64 21.10
C ARG A 31 -3.34 -6.05 19.73
N PHE A 32 -2.87 -5.45 18.63
CA PHE A 32 -3.34 -5.83 17.29
C PHE A 32 -2.75 -7.16 16.81
N TYR A 33 -1.53 -7.53 17.22
CA TYR A 33 -0.97 -8.84 16.90
C TYR A 33 -1.53 -9.99 17.75
N SER A 34 -1.97 -9.73 19.00
CA SER A 34 -2.58 -10.78 19.83
C SER A 34 -4.01 -11.12 19.41
N VAL A 35 -4.79 -10.13 18.97
CA VAL A 35 -6.19 -10.34 18.54
C VAL A 35 -6.28 -11.11 17.21
N ILE A 36 -5.26 -11.06 16.36
CA ILE A 36 -5.22 -11.84 15.11
C ILE A 36 -4.83 -13.31 15.37
N LEU A 37 -3.99 -13.57 16.39
CA LEU A 37 -3.57 -14.94 16.74
C LEU A 37 -4.55 -15.67 17.68
N GLU A 38 -5.41 -14.96 18.42
CA GLU A 38 -6.36 -15.59 19.35
C GLU A 38 -7.71 -15.98 18.71
N THR A 39 -8.03 -15.49 17.51
CA THR A 39 -9.25 -15.89 16.77
C THR A 39 -9.10 -17.19 15.96
N GLU A 40 -7.93 -17.82 15.94
CA GLU A 40 -7.66 -19.02 15.13
C GLU A 40 -7.75 -20.37 15.86
N ASN A 41 -8.22 -20.43 17.12
CA ASN A 41 -8.15 -21.69 17.89
C ASN A 41 -9.48 -22.23 18.46
N GLN A 42 -10.63 -21.88 17.86
CA GLN A 42 -11.89 -22.60 18.11
C GLN A 42 -12.74 -22.68 16.83
N GLY A 43 -12.26 -23.48 15.87
CA GLY A 43 -13.00 -23.82 14.65
C GLY A 43 -12.72 -25.26 14.25
N ASP A 44 -13.78 -26.05 14.17
CA ASP A 44 -13.90 -27.46 13.80
C ASP A 44 -12.74 -28.09 12.98
N LEU A 45 -12.14 -29.14 13.54
CA LEU A 45 -11.10 -29.98 12.94
C LEU A 45 -11.61 -30.98 11.89
N SER A 46 -12.88 -30.86 11.45
CA SER A 46 -13.54 -31.84 10.57
C SER A 46 -13.45 -31.55 9.07
N ASN A 47 -13.09 -30.32 8.64
CA ASN A 47 -13.04 -29.94 7.21
C ASN A 47 -11.64 -29.78 6.60
N LYS A 48 -10.57 -30.15 7.32
CA LYS A 48 -9.17 -29.95 6.87
C LYS A 48 -8.65 -30.89 5.77
N LYS A 49 -9.50 -31.75 5.18
CA LYS A 49 -9.08 -32.69 4.11
C LYS A 49 -9.49 -32.28 2.69
N GLU A 50 -10.35 -31.28 2.51
CA GLU A 50 -10.79 -30.83 1.17
C GLU A 50 -10.13 -29.54 0.69
N ALA A 51 -9.45 -28.78 1.56
CA ALA A 51 -8.74 -27.54 1.19
C ALA A 51 -7.28 -27.74 0.73
N LEU A 52 -6.82 -28.98 0.55
CA LEU A 52 -5.41 -29.29 0.26
C LEU A 52 -5.15 -29.67 -1.21
N ASN A 53 -6.11 -29.42 -2.11
CA ASN A 53 -6.06 -29.88 -3.50
C ASN A 53 -6.01 -28.78 -4.58
N GLU A 54 -5.78 -27.50 -4.23
CA GLU A 54 -5.68 -26.40 -5.22
C GLU A 54 -4.25 -25.95 -5.58
N ASN A 55 -3.18 -26.44 -4.93
CA ASN A 55 -1.81 -25.98 -5.22
C ASN A 55 -1.06 -26.87 -6.23
N LYS A 56 -1.63 -27.10 -7.42
CA LYS A 56 -0.92 -27.71 -8.56
C LYS A 56 -0.81 -26.83 -9.80
N GLU A 57 -1.27 -25.59 -9.75
CA GLU A 57 -1.08 -24.61 -10.81
C GLU A 57 -0.18 -23.48 -10.32
N ASP A 58 1.15 -23.63 -10.42
CA ASP A 58 2.08 -22.52 -10.69
C ASP A 58 3.57 -22.96 -10.69
N GLN A 59 3.90 -24.11 -11.28
CA GLN A 59 5.33 -24.48 -11.47
C GLN A 59 6.06 -23.60 -12.51
N ASN A 60 5.32 -22.75 -13.24
CA ASN A 60 5.84 -21.79 -14.21
C ASN A 60 5.57 -20.32 -13.83
N ALA A 61 5.14 -20.07 -12.59
CA ALA A 61 4.86 -18.70 -12.18
C ALA A 61 6.15 -17.89 -12.15
N GLU A 62 6.14 -16.74 -12.81
CA GLU A 62 7.24 -15.80 -12.70
C GLU A 62 7.55 -15.49 -11.23
N PRO A 63 8.85 -15.42 -10.86
CA PRO A 63 9.25 -15.16 -9.50
C PRO A 63 8.77 -13.79 -9.04
N TRP A 64 8.55 -13.65 -7.74
CA TRP A 64 8.31 -12.34 -7.12
C TRP A 64 9.63 -11.54 -7.15
N ILE A 65 9.65 -10.43 -7.88
CA ILE A 65 10.87 -9.68 -8.22
C ILE A 65 11.03 -8.36 -7.46
N GLY A 66 10.03 -7.96 -6.67
CA GLY A 66 10.10 -6.75 -5.85
C GLY A 66 9.32 -6.86 -4.55
N GLY A 67 9.15 -5.70 -3.89
CA GLY A 67 8.34 -5.54 -2.70
C GLY A 67 8.90 -4.54 -1.71
N LYS A 68 8.12 -4.23 -0.68
CA LYS A 68 8.45 -3.28 0.36
C LYS A 68 9.12 -3.98 1.52
N THR A 69 10.29 -3.48 1.92
CA THR A 69 10.91 -3.89 3.17
C THR A 69 10.10 -3.32 4.34
N PRO A 70 9.51 -4.14 5.24
CA PRO A 70 8.93 -3.62 6.48
C PRO A 70 10.03 -2.83 7.19
N LYS A 71 9.67 -1.68 7.82
CA LYS A 71 10.58 -0.70 8.45
C LYS A 71 11.85 -1.34 9.05
N GLY A 72 12.83 -1.60 8.20
CA GLY A 72 14.16 -2.03 8.61
C GLY A 72 14.93 -0.78 8.96
N LEU A 73 15.72 -0.87 10.01
CA LEU A 73 16.46 0.28 10.49
C LEU A 73 17.89 0.18 9.98
N LEU A 74 18.20 0.98 8.96
CA LEU A 74 19.58 1.26 8.59
C LEU A 74 20.08 2.34 9.55
N VAL A 75 20.98 1.97 10.46
CA VAL A 75 21.50 2.87 11.49
C VAL A 75 22.95 3.23 11.16
N PRO A 76 23.23 4.46 10.70
CA PRO A 76 24.59 4.95 10.60
C PRO A 76 25.25 5.02 11.99
N GLN A 77 26.46 4.49 12.13
CA GLN A 77 27.26 4.57 13.34
C GLN A 77 28.75 4.63 13.00
N GLY A 78 29.31 5.85 13.01
CA GLY A 78 30.68 6.09 12.58
C GLY A 78 30.88 5.65 11.13
N ASN A 79 31.92 4.84 10.88
CA ASN A 79 32.24 4.28 9.56
C ASN A 79 31.41 3.05 9.19
N TYR A 80 30.22 2.89 9.76
CA TYR A 80 29.41 1.70 9.55
C TYR A 80 27.94 2.01 9.39
N ILE A 81 27.25 1.18 8.61
CA ILE A 81 25.80 1.09 8.58
C ILE A 81 25.40 -0.24 9.21
N LYS A 82 24.69 -0.18 10.34
CA LYS A 82 24.07 -1.37 10.93
C LYS A 82 22.75 -1.65 10.24
N VAL A 83 22.60 -2.86 9.71
CA VAL A 83 21.35 -3.35 9.13
C VAL A 83 20.58 -4.08 10.23
N MET A 84 19.45 -3.52 10.63
CA MET A 84 18.65 -4.04 11.75
C MET A 84 17.23 -4.39 11.30
N HIS A 85 16.67 -5.47 11.85
CA HIS A 85 15.25 -5.81 11.70
C HIS A 85 14.67 -6.24 13.04
N ALA A 86 13.50 -5.72 13.39
CA ALA A 86 12.83 -5.98 14.68
C ALA A 86 13.75 -5.85 15.91
N GLY A 87 14.67 -4.87 15.90
CA GLY A 87 15.63 -4.63 16.97
C GLY A 87 16.85 -5.57 17.01
N LYS A 88 16.94 -6.55 16.10
CA LYS A 88 18.08 -7.45 15.97
C LYS A 88 19.04 -6.98 14.88
N LEU A 89 20.35 -7.09 15.14
CA LEU A 89 21.39 -6.84 14.15
C LEU A 89 21.43 -8.00 13.16
N ILE A 90 21.21 -7.70 11.88
CA ILE A 90 21.38 -8.68 10.78
C ILE A 90 22.84 -8.68 10.35
N THR A 91 23.36 -7.50 9.99
CA THR A 91 24.74 -7.35 9.52
C THR A 91 25.24 -5.91 9.75
N LYS A 92 26.53 -5.71 9.57
CA LYS A 92 27.21 -4.41 9.70
C LYS A 92 28.07 -4.17 8.46
N ILE A 93 27.84 -3.05 7.78
CA ILE A 93 28.53 -2.69 6.54
C ILE A 93 29.52 -1.59 6.85
N ASN A 94 30.79 -1.78 6.48
CA ASN A 94 31.82 -0.74 6.62
C ASN A 94 31.72 0.23 5.44
N THR A 95 31.42 1.49 5.70
CA THR A 95 31.22 2.50 4.65
C THR A 95 32.51 2.85 3.91
N THR A 96 33.68 2.62 4.51
CA THR A 96 34.98 2.90 3.86
C THR A 96 35.36 1.90 2.77
N LEU A 97 34.65 0.77 2.69
CA LEU A 97 34.88 -0.27 1.67
C LEU A 97 34.07 -0.03 0.40
N HIS A 98 33.27 1.04 0.35
CA HIS A 98 32.45 1.41 -0.79
C HIS A 98 32.90 2.77 -1.33
N GLU A 99 32.74 2.99 -2.64
CA GLU A 99 33.13 4.25 -3.28
C GLU A 99 32.40 5.49 -2.74
N SER A 100 31.22 5.31 -2.15
CA SER A 100 30.45 6.39 -1.53
C SER A 100 29.48 5.89 -0.45
N ASN A 101 29.06 6.80 0.42
CA ASN A 101 27.99 6.55 1.39
C ASN A 101 26.66 6.15 0.73
N LYS A 102 26.39 6.66 -0.49
CA LYS A 102 25.20 6.28 -1.26
C LYS A 102 25.26 4.80 -1.65
N LYS A 103 26.36 4.35 -2.25
CA LYS A 103 26.57 2.94 -2.61
C LYS A 103 26.57 2.01 -1.39
N ALA A 104 27.15 2.44 -0.27
CA ALA A 104 27.08 1.69 0.99
C ALA A 104 25.63 1.53 1.50
N THR A 105 24.81 2.57 1.35
CA THR A 105 23.39 2.56 1.74
C THR A 105 22.56 1.66 0.82
N GLU A 106 22.76 1.74 -0.49
CA GLU A 106 22.12 0.85 -1.48
C GLU A 106 22.48 -0.61 -1.21
N TYR A 107 23.75 -0.90 -0.93
CA TYR A 107 24.20 -2.24 -0.53
C TYR A 107 23.54 -2.71 0.78
N ALA A 108 23.40 -1.81 1.77
CA ALA A 108 22.71 -2.10 3.02
C ALA A 108 21.22 -2.39 2.83
N GLN A 109 20.55 -1.66 1.94
CA GLN A 109 19.17 -1.92 1.54
C GLN A 109 19.04 -3.28 0.86
N LYS A 110 19.96 -3.61 -0.05
CA LYS A 110 20.00 -4.92 -0.71
C LYS A 110 20.15 -6.06 0.30
N MET A 111 21.10 -5.95 1.22
CA MET A 111 21.33 -6.97 2.27
C MET A 111 20.10 -7.15 3.17
N LEU A 112 19.40 -6.05 3.50
CA LEU A 112 18.14 -6.12 4.23
C LEU A 112 17.05 -6.83 3.41
N TYR A 113 16.90 -6.49 2.14
CA TYR A 113 15.92 -7.09 1.24
C TYR A 113 16.17 -8.60 1.05
N ASP A 114 17.43 -9.00 0.83
CA ASP A 114 17.82 -10.40 0.69
C ASP A 114 17.49 -11.20 1.97
N TYR A 115 17.81 -10.65 3.14
CA TYR A 115 17.46 -11.25 4.42
C TYR A 115 15.94 -11.41 4.59
N LEU A 116 15.16 -10.39 4.26
CA LEU A 116 13.70 -10.42 4.37
C LEU A 116 13.08 -11.42 3.39
N THR A 117 13.61 -11.48 2.16
CA THR A 117 13.19 -12.46 1.15
C THR A 117 13.41 -13.88 1.65
N MET A 118 14.61 -14.17 2.18
CA MET A 118 14.94 -15.48 2.76
C MET A 118 14.02 -15.84 3.94
N LYS A 119 13.51 -14.85 4.68
CA LYS A 119 12.58 -15.05 5.81
C LYS A 119 11.11 -14.97 5.42
N ASN A 120 10.78 -14.76 4.14
CA ASN A 120 9.42 -14.53 3.66
C ASN A 120 8.71 -13.36 4.39
N LEU A 121 9.45 -12.27 4.65
CA LEU A 121 8.99 -11.08 5.37
C LEU A 121 8.85 -9.84 4.49
N VAL A 122 9.08 -9.97 3.17
CA VAL A 122 8.88 -8.86 2.23
C VAL A 122 7.39 -8.60 2.11
N LEU A 123 6.98 -7.35 2.33
CA LEU A 123 5.60 -6.92 2.17
C LEU A 123 5.37 -6.52 0.72
N ASN A 124 4.14 -6.60 0.24
CA ASN A 124 3.77 -6.06 -1.08
C ASN A 124 4.66 -6.52 -2.22
N GLN A 125 5.05 -7.80 -2.18
CA GLN A 125 5.77 -8.40 -3.29
C GLN A 125 4.94 -8.26 -4.56
N TYR A 126 5.61 -7.97 -5.67
CA TYR A 126 4.98 -7.89 -6.98
C TYR A 126 5.77 -8.65 -8.03
N ARG A 127 5.09 -8.98 -9.12
CA ARG A 127 5.66 -9.55 -10.34
C ARG A 127 4.96 -8.96 -11.57
N HIS A 128 5.68 -8.88 -12.67
CA HIS A 128 5.09 -8.59 -13.96
C HIS A 128 4.41 -9.85 -14.48
N LYS A 129 3.29 -9.67 -15.17
CA LYS A 129 2.59 -10.74 -15.89
C LYS A 129 1.95 -10.14 -17.13
N SER A 130 1.64 -11.00 -18.08
CA SER A 130 0.88 -10.65 -19.28
C SER A 130 -0.26 -11.63 -19.45
N ASP A 131 -1.44 -11.13 -19.84
CA ASP A 131 -2.57 -11.95 -20.27
C ASP A 131 -3.03 -11.53 -21.68
N SER A 132 -4.10 -12.14 -22.20
CA SER A 132 -4.68 -11.77 -23.50
C SER A 132 -5.17 -10.32 -23.58
N ARG A 133 -5.26 -9.64 -22.43
CA ARG A 133 -5.68 -8.26 -22.32
C ARG A 133 -4.45 -7.34 -22.12
N GLY A 134 -3.23 -7.85 -22.01
CA GLY A 134 -1.98 -7.08 -21.93
C GLY A 134 -1.24 -7.22 -20.61
N ASP A 135 -0.24 -6.36 -20.41
CA ASP A 135 0.67 -6.41 -19.26
C ASP A 135 0.03 -5.86 -18.00
N TYR A 136 0.37 -6.47 -16.86
CA TYR A 136 -0.10 -6.06 -15.55
C TYR A 136 0.91 -6.39 -14.45
N LEU A 137 0.72 -5.75 -13.30
CA LEU A 137 1.39 -6.11 -12.07
C LEU A 137 0.45 -6.99 -11.26
N GLU A 138 0.94 -8.13 -10.79
CA GLU A 138 0.31 -8.88 -9.71
C GLU A 138 1.02 -8.54 -8.40
N VAL A 139 0.26 -8.17 -7.38
CA VAL A 139 0.77 -7.64 -6.10
C VAL A 139 0.14 -8.38 -4.94
N LYS A 140 0.97 -8.91 -4.02
CA LYS A 140 0.50 -9.47 -2.75
C LYS A 140 0.11 -8.37 -1.76
N ALA A 141 -1.04 -8.51 -1.10
CA ALA A 141 -1.53 -7.60 -0.07
C ALA A 141 -2.01 -8.39 1.16
N GLY A 142 -1.06 -9.03 1.85
CA GLY A 142 -1.38 -10.02 2.90
C GLY A 142 -1.63 -11.38 2.26
N GLU A 143 -2.80 -11.94 2.50
CA GLU A 143 -3.19 -13.27 2.01
C GLU A 143 -3.82 -13.25 0.61
N ILE A 144 -4.12 -12.06 0.08
CA ILE A 144 -4.75 -11.87 -1.22
C ILE A 144 -3.77 -11.20 -2.17
N SER A 145 -3.83 -11.59 -3.44
CA SER A 145 -3.19 -10.86 -4.54
C SER A 145 -4.22 -9.97 -5.25
N PHE A 146 -3.79 -8.81 -5.72
CA PHE A 146 -4.56 -7.97 -6.62
C PHE A 146 -3.73 -7.65 -7.86
N ILE A 147 -4.40 -7.26 -8.95
CA ILE A 147 -3.74 -6.88 -10.18
C ILE A 147 -3.99 -5.41 -10.50
N CYS A 148 -2.98 -4.73 -11.05
CA CYS A 148 -3.04 -3.32 -11.41
C CYS A 148 -2.21 -3.03 -12.67
N ASP A 149 -2.26 -1.80 -13.17
CA ASP A 149 -1.52 -1.44 -14.38
C ASP A 149 -0.03 -1.28 -14.07
N PRO A 150 0.88 -1.54 -15.04
CA PRO A 150 2.33 -1.38 -14.82
C PRO A 150 2.76 0.03 -14.38
N GLU A 151 2.05 1.06 -14.82
CA GLU A 151 2.24 2.46 -14.42
C GLU A 151 2.04 2.71 -12.91
N ASP A 152 1.29 1.84 -12.22
CA ASP A 152 1.05 1.94 -10.78
C ASP A 152 2.26 1.45 -9.95
N LEU A 153 3.36 1.02 -10.56
CA LEU A 153 4.52 0.48 -9.84
C LEU A 153 5.01 1.40 -8.72
N LYS A 154 5.12 2.70 -8.98
CA LYS A 154 5.51 3.70 -7.96
C LYS A 154 4.53 3.72 -6.79
N LEU A 155 3.24 3.52 -7.05
CA LEU A 155 2.21 3.47 -6.02
C LEU A 155 2.38 2.22 -5.14
N ILE A 156 2.71 1.08 -5.75
CA ILE A 156 3.01 -0.17 -5.06
C ILE A 156 4.25 -0.05 -4.17
N GLU A 157 5.32 0.55 -4.68
CA GLU A 157 6.57 0.71 -3.93
C GLU A 157 6.45 1.71 -2.75
N ASN A 158 5.63 2.75 -2.91
CA ASN A 158 5.55 3.84 -1.94
C ASN A 158 4.75 3.49 -0.67
N TYR A 159 3.79 2.57 -0.74
CA TYR A 159 2.86 2.29 0.36
C TYR A 159 2.81 0.80 0.72
N THR A 160 2.39 0.51 1.95
CA THR A 160 2.16 -0.85 2.40
C THR A 160 0.69 -1.17 2.19
N TRP A 161 0.37 -2.02 1.23
CA TRP A 161 -1.01 -2.35 0.89
C TRP A 161 -1.49 -3.59 1.64
N MET A 162 -2.71 -3.50 2.17
CA MET A 162 -3.35 -4.57 2.93
C MET A 162 -4.80 -4.73 2.48
N HIS A 163 -5.26 -5.97 2.42
CA HIS A 163 -6.67 -6.27 2.23
C HIS A 163 -7.49 -6.02 3.50
N SER A 164 -8.63 -5.34 3.36
CA SER A 164 -9.63 -5.19 4.41
C SER A 164 -10.81 -6.13 4.15
N ILE A 165 -10.98 -7.15 5.01
CA ILE A 165 -12.07 -8.12 4.93
C ILE A 165 -13.45 -7.44 4.93
N LYS A 166 -13.61 -6.36 5.71
CA LYS A 166 -14.90 -5.67 5.88
C LYS A 166 -15.34 -4.93 4.61
N SER A 167 -14.41 -4.25 3.96
CA SER A 167 -14.71 -3.44 2.77
C SER A 167 -14.39 -4.17 1.47
N LYS A 168 -13.72 -5.33 1.52
CA LYS A 168 -13.24 -6.09 0.35
C LYS A 168 -12.36 -5.25 -0.59
N LEU A 169 -11.61 -4.32 0.00
CA LEU A 169 -10.78 -3.36 -0.73
C LEU A 169 -9.35 -3.41 -0.20
N ILE A 170 -8.42 -3.01 -1.06
CA ILE A 170 -7.00 -2.85 -0.73
C ILE A 170 -6.77 -1.42 -0.23
N PHE A 171 -6.09 -1.26 0.92
CA PHE A 171 -5.76 0.05 1.51
C PHE A 171 -4.30 0.18 1.87
N SER A 172 -3.80 1.42 1.85
CA SER A 172 -2.51 1.74 2.46
C SER A 172 -2.65 1.71 3.98
N ASN A 173 -1.82 0.92 4.65
CA ASN A 173 -1.73 0.88 6.11
C ASN A 173 -1.29 2.24 6.68
N GLU A 174 -0.48 2.99 5.94
CA GLU A 174 0.04 4.29 6.39
C GLU A 174 -0.98 5.43 6.25
N LYS A 175 -1.71 5.47 5.14
CA LYS A 175 -2.61 6.59 4.81
C LYS A 175 -4.07 6.29 5.09
N LYS A 176 -4.45 5.01 5.24
CA LYS A 176 -5.84 4.54 5.32
C LYS A 176 -6.70 4.99 4.12
N ILE A 177 -6.06 5.11 2.96
CA ILE A 177 -6.68 5.44 1.67
C ILE A 177 -6.72 4.16 0.84
N SER A 178 -7.80 3.93 0.09
CA SER A 178 -7.90 2.74 -0.77
C SER A 178 -6.96 2.84 -1.98
N PHE A 179 -6.58 1.70 -2.56
CA PHE A 179 -5.75 1.67 -3.76
C PHE A 179 -6.43 2.42 -4.90
N ILE A 180 -7.75 2.24 -5.05
CA ILE A 180 -8.55 2.92 -6.06
C ILE A 180 -8.55 4.44 -5.85
N GLU A 181 -8.80 4.91 -4.63
CA GLU A 181 -8.81 6.34 -4.32
C GLU A 181 -7.49 7.01 -4.69
N HIS A 182 -6.38 6.32 -4.43
CA HIS A 182 -5.05 6.83 -4.78
C HIS A 182 -4.83 6.82 -6.30
N LYS A 183 -5.16 5.71 -6.97
CA LYS A 183 -5.00 5.54 -8.41
C LYS A 183 -5.80 6.56 -9.22
N ILE A 184 -7.08 6.73 -8.90
CA ILE A 184 -7.98 7.61 -9.67
C ILE A 184 -7.87 9.07 -9.20
N GLY A 185 -7.42 9.31 -7.97
CA GLY A 185 -7.34 10.65 -7.41
C GLY A 185 -8.70 11.31 -7.19
N LEU A 186 -9.76 10.51 -7.11
CA LEU A 186 -11.14 10.99 -6.94
C LEU A 186 -11.65 10.75 -5.53
N ASP A 187 -12.48 11.68 -5.08
CA ASP A 187 -13.16 11.61 -3.78
C ASP A 187 -14.24 10.52 -3.79
N PRO A 188 -14.08 9.45 -2.99
CA PRO A 188 -15.03 8.33 -2.98
C PRO A 188 -16.41 8.75 -2.47
N GLU A 189 -16.56 9.91 -1.80
CA GLU A 189 -17.87 10.44 -1.43
C GLU A 189 -18.66 10.96 -2.64
N ARG A 190 -17.97 11.30 -3.74
CA ARG A 190 -18.57 11.89 -4.94
C ARG A 190 -18.76 10.90 -6.08
N PHE A 191 -18.03 9.79 -6.08
CA PHE A 191 -18.04 8.84 -7.18
C PHE A 191 -18.39 7.44 -6.70
N ASP A 192 -19.17 6.73 -7.52
CA ASP A 192 -19.37 5.30 -7.45
C ASP A 192 -18.36 4.62 -8.37
N ILE A 193 -17.60 3.67 -7.84
CA ILE A 193 -16.66 2.84 -8.61
C ILE A 193 -17.23 1.44 -8.72
N SER A 194 -17.19 0.88 -9.93
CA SER A 194 -17.63 -0.47 -10.24
C SER A 194 -16.59 -1.19 -11.09
N PHE A 195 -16.62 -2.53 -11.06
CA PHE A 195 -15.67 -3.39 -11.77
C PHE A 195 -16.39 -4.09 -12.93
N ASN A 196 -15.93 -3.85 -14.17
CA ASN A 196 -16.60 -4.32 -15.39
C ASN A 196 -16.70 -5.84 -15.47
N ASN A 197 -15.68 -6.56 -14.97
CA ASN A 197 -15.65 -8.02 -14.96
C ASN A 197 -16.15 -8.66 -13.65
N GLY A 198 -16.59 -7.86 -12.67
CA GLY A 198 -16.99 -8.34 -11.35
C GLY A 198 -15.85 -8.74 -10.40
N ASP A 199 -14.59 -8.74 -10.85
CA ASP A 199 -13.42 -9.00 -10.02
C ASP A 199 -12.99 -7.75 -9.25
N LEU A 200 -13.20 -7.77 -7.93
CA LEU A 200 -12.91 -6.66 -7.02
C LEU A 200 -11.41 -6.43 -6.77
N TYR A 201 -10.55 -7.32 -7.27
CA TYR A 201 -9.10 -7.24 -7.14
C TYR A 201 -8.40 -6.95 -8.47
N ASP A 202 -9.17 -6.75 -9.54
CA ASP A 202 -8.66 -6.28 -10.83
C ASP A 202 -8.79 -4.75 -10.93
N TYR A 203 -7.75 -4.06 -10.46
CA TYR A 203 -7.65 -2.61 -10.42
C TYR A 203 -7.07 -2.00 -11.70
N ARG A 204 -6.98 -2.75 -12.80
CA ARG A 204 -6.55 -2.20 -14.09
C ARG A 204 -7.56 -1.17 -14.58
N LYS A 205 -7.09 -0.06 -15.17
CA LYS A 205 -7.93 1.04 -15.68
C LYS A 205 -9.12 0.56 -16.50
N ARG A 206 -8.87 -0.37 -17.43
CA ARG A 206 -9.90 -0.97 -18.29
C ARG A 206 -11.05 -1.67 -17.56
N ASN A 207 -10.81 -2.11 -16.32
CA ASN A 207 -11.80 -2.81 -15.52
C ASN A 207 -12.58 -1.86 -14.61
N LEU A 208 -12.13 -0.62 -14.43
CA LEU A 208 -12.75 0.35 -13.54
C LEU A 208 -13.75 1.21 -14.31
N ALA A 209 -14.99 1.24 -13.83
CA ALA A 209 -16.02 2.16 -14.28
C ALA A 209 -16.37 3.13 -13.14
N VAL A 210 -16.24 4.43 -13.41
CA VAL A 210 -16.48 5.52 -12.45
C VAL A 210 -17.74 6.28 -12.86
N LYS A 211 -18.68 6.46 -11.93
CA LYS A 211 -19.90 7.25 -12.13
C LYS A 211 -20.00 8.33 -11.06
N LEU A 212 -20.45 9.52 -11.42
CA LEU A 212 -20.75 10.56 -10.43
C LEU A 212 -21.97 10.10 -9.61
N LYS A 213 -21.86 10.16 -8.28
CA LYS A 213 -23.00 9.93 -7.39
C LYS A 213 -24.03 11.01 -7.65
N GLU A 214 -25.21 10.59 -8.12
CA GLU A 214 -26.35 11.50 -8.18
C GLU A 214 -26.64 11.97 -6.75
N LYS A 215 -26.54 13.28 -6.53
CA LYS A 215 -27.04 13.87 -5.28
C LYS A 215 -28.54 13.59 -5.25
N ILE A 216 -28.97 12.61 -4.46
CA ILE A 216 -30.37 12.45 -4.10
C ILE A 216 -30.76 13.72 -3.34
N LYS A 217 -31.26 14.74 -4.05
CA LYS A 217 -31.98 15.84 -3.43
C LYS A 217 -33.20 15.19 -2.79
N LYS A 218 -33.18 15.00 -1.47
CA LYS A 218 -34.38 14.69 -0.70
C LYS A 218 -35.36 15.84 -0.95
N VAL A 219 -36.24 15.68 -1.94
CA VAL A 219 -37.37 16.58 -2.13
C VAL A 219 -38.28 16.36 -0.93
N LYS A 220 -38.16 17.22 0.09
CA LYS A 220 -39.25 17.41 1.03
C LYS A 220 -40.42 17.94 0.20
N ARG A 221 -41.42 17.09 -0.06
CA ARG A 221 -42.73 17.56 -0.53
C ARG A 221 -43.29 18.48 0.54
N VAL A 222 -43.04 19.78 0.41
CA VAL A 222 -43.86 20.83 1.02
C VAL A 222 -44.61 21.43 -0.16
N GLY A 223 -45.94 21.23 -0.16
CA GLY A 223 -46.96 21.81 -1.04
C GLY A 223 -46.55 22.40 -2.39
N LYS A 224 -47.11 21.83 -3.47
CA LYS A 224 -47.39 22.47 -4.77
C LYS A 224 -46.42 23.61 -5.17
N LEU A 225 -45.24 23.26 -5.68
CA LEU A 225 -44.48 24.16 -6.56
C LEU A 225 -43.86 23.36 -7.69
N ARG A 226 -44.16 23.80 -8.92
CA ARG A 226 -43.56 23.32 -10.17
C ARG A 226 -42.07 23.65 -10.13
N ILE A 227 -41.23 22.67 -10.47
CA ILE A 227 -39.79 22.86 -10.68
C ILE A 227 -39.55 22.74 -12.18
N ILE A 228 -38.81 23.71 -12.69
CA ILE A 228 -38.36 23.87 -14.08
C ILE A 228 -37.16 22.95 -14.32
N ASP A 229 -37.15 22.30 -15.49
CA ASP A 229 -36.06 21.45 -16.00
C ASP A 229 -34.73 22.21 -16.11
N ALA A 230 -33.61 21.52 -15.85
CA ALA A 230 -32.29 21.99 -16.22
C ALA A 230 -31.40 20.78 -16.56
N ASP A 231 -31.39 20.48 -17.86
CA ASP A 231 -30.35 19.93 -18.74
C ASP A 231 -29.37 18.86 -18.24
N GLU A 232 -29.48 17.69 -18.88
CA GLU A 232 -28.51 16.60 -18.90
C GLU A 232 -27.28 16.98 -19.74
N GLU A 233 -26.15 17.32 -19.12
CA GLU A 233 -24.84 17.25 -19.79
C GLU A 233 -24.18 15.89 -19.51
N LYS A 234 -24.29 14.97 -20.48
CA LYS A 234 -23.49 13.74 -20.55
C LYS A 234 -22.04 14.11 -20.86
N PHE A 235 -21.14 13.96 -19.89
CA PHE A 235 -19.70 13.97 -20.16
C PHE A 235 -19.22 12.53 -20.43
N MET A 236 -19.02 12.21 -21.71
CA MET A 236 -18.20 11.07 -22.14
C MET A 236 -16.73 11.53 -22.09
N PHE A 237 -15.93 10.98 -21.17
CA PHE A 237 -14.49 11.18 -21.19
C PHE A 237 -13.86 10.12 -22.10
N GLU A 238 -13.47 10.51 -23.31
CA GLU A 238 -12.52 9.75 -24.12
C GLU A 238 -11.10 10.04 -23.61
N PHE A 239 -10.36 8.99 -23.26
CA PHE A 239 -8.93 9.12 -22.97
C PHE A 239 -8.20 9.42 -24.29
N PRO A 240 -7.36 10.46 -24.37
CA PRO A 240 -6.61 10.72 -25.59
C PRO A 240 -5.60 9.59 -25.80
N GLU A 241 -5.86 8.74 -26.79
CA GLU A 241 -4.85 7.86 -27.37
C GLU A 241 -3.78 8.71 -28.07
N ASN A 242 -2.53 8.29 -27.88
CA ASN A 242 -1.29 8.81 -28.43
C ASN A 242 -1.46 9.62 -29.73
N ARG A 243 -1.24 10.93 -29.67
CA ARG A 243 -0.78 11.68 -30.84
C ARG A 243 0.73 11.68 -30.86
N GLU A 244 1.26 10.84 -31.73
CA GLU A 244 2.59 11.01 -32.30
C GLU A 244 2.68 12.45 -32.85
N LEU A 245 3.66 13.20 -32.37
CA LEU A 245 4.06 14.46 -32.99
C LEU A 245 5.06 14.10 -34.07
N GLU A 246 4.57 14.00 -35.30
CA GLU A 246 5.39 14.04 -36.50
C GLU A 246 6.15 15.36 -36.56
N GLU A 247 7.41 15.25 -36.99
CA GLU A 247 8.28 16.34 -37.39
C GLU A 247 7.66 17.11 -38.56
N GLU A 248 7.76 18.44 -38.55
CA GLU A 248 7.82 19.16 -39.82
C GLU A 248 8.80 20.33 -39.73
N GLN A 249 9.76 20.26 -40.66
CA GLN A 249 10.82 21.23 -40.91
C GLN A 249 10.23 22.52 -41.50
N LEU A 250 10.76 23.68 -41.09
CA LEU A 250 11.00 24.87 -41.93
C LEU A 250 11.93 25.84 -41.20
#